data_AF-A0A101FPY5-F1
#
_entry.id   AF-A0A101FPY5-F1
#
_cell.length_a   1.000
_cell.length_b   1.000
_cell.length_c   1.000
_cell.angle_alpha   90.00
_cell.angle_beta   90.00
_cell.angle_gamma   90.00
#
_symmetry.space_group_name_H-M   'P 1'
#
loop_
_entity.id
_entity.type
_entity.pdbx_description
1 polymer ?
#
loop_
_entity_poly.entity_id
_entity_poly.type
_entity_poly.pdbx_seq_one_letter_code
_entity_poly.pdbx_strand_id
1 'polypeptide(L)'
;MLQAATPREVLLATLGVEPQVVTIALDRLLQDGRPVGEVSVVYTDNPGVCDALRVLETEFAGPAYPGISFRPVRVVASGGPVRDFSTEDDLRGLLGTLYREVCRARRAGSVVHLCLSGGRKVMGVMAMVVAQLLFG
;
A
#
# COMPACT_ATOMS: atom_id res chain seq x y z
N MET A 1 31.13 -18.40 4.17
CA MET A 1 30.36 -17.16 4.30
C MET A 1 28.88 -17.50 4.09
N LEU A 2 28.08 -17.49 5.15
CA LEU A 2 26.62 -17.66 5.02
C LEU A 2 26.07 -16.39 4.35
N GLN A 3 25.56 -16.53 3.13
CA GLN A 3 24.79 -15.48 2.48
C GLN A 3 23.53 -15.27 3.32
N ALA A 4 23.40 -14.11 3.97
CA ALA A 4 22.16 -13.74 4.63
C ALA A 4 21.06 -13.72 3.56
N ALA A 5 19.97 -14.47 3.77
CA ALA A 5 18.84 -14.46 2.85
C ALA A 5 18.34 -13.02 2.69
N THR A 6 18.23 -12.54 1.44
CA THR A 6 17.77 -11.18 1.18
C THR A 6 16.35 -11.03 1.75
N PRO A 7 16.10 -10.06 2.65
CA PRO A 7 14.78 -9.89 3.22
C PRO A 7 13.78 -9.59 2.12
N ARG A 8 12.61 -10.25 2.16
CA ARG A 8 11.51 -9.94 1.23
C ARG A 8 11.09 -8.49 1.41
N GLU A 9 10.75 -7.82 0.31
CA GLU A 9 10.35 -6.42 0.37
C GLU A 9 8.87 -6.27 0.00
N VAL A 10 8.23 -5.27 0.58
CA VAL A 10 6.81 -4.97 0.37
C VAL A 10 6.69 -3.52 -0.08
N LEU A 11 5.98 -3.29 -1.18
CA LEU A 11 5.52 -1.95 -1.54
C LEU A 11 4.15 -1.73 -0.90
N LEU A 12 4.05 -0.79 0.03
CA LEU A 12 2.78 -0.30 0.55
C LEU A 12 2.46 1.02 -0.13
N ALA A 13 1.33 1.11 -0.82
CA ALA A 13 0.91 2.30 -1.55
C ALA A 13 -0.49 2.76 -1.12
N THR A 14 -0.72 4.07 -1.09
CA THR A 14 -2.06 4.66 -1.00
C THR A 14 -2.67 4.80 -2.40
N LEU A 15 -3.92 4.40 -2.59
CA LEU A 15 -4.58 4.39 -3.89
C LEU A 15 -5.50 5.59 -4.09
N GLY A 16 -5.34 6.25 -5.25
CA GLY A 16 -6.28 7.23 -5.78
C GLY A 16 -6.97 6.71 -7.03
N VAL A 17 -7.44 7.62 -7.88
CA VAL A 17 -8.06 7.24 -9.17
C VAL A 17 -7.03 6.93 -10.27
N GLU A 18 -5.75 7.11 -9.99
CA GLU A 18 -4.62 6.88 -10.91
C GLU A 18 -3.86 5.61 -10.49
N PRO A 19 -4.25 4.42 -10.96
CA PRO A 19 -3.63 3.15 -10.54
C PRO A 19 -2.16 3.05 -10.98
N GLN A 20 -1.78 3.67 -12.10
CA GLN A 20 -0.43 3.61 -12.66
C GLN A 20 0.65 4.14 -11.71
N VAL A 21 0.30 4.96 -10.71
CA VAL A 21 1.25 5.42 -9.70
C VAL A 21 1.82 4.25 -8.90
N VAL A 22 1.03 3.20 -8.67
CA VAL A 22 1.47 1.99 -7.96
C VAL A 22 2.43 1.18 -8.83
N THR A 23 2.11 0.97 -10.10
CA THR A 23 2.94 0.19 -11.02
C THR A 23 4.24 0.90 -11.35
N ILE A 24 4.24 2.22 -11.58
CA ILE A 24 5.46 3.02 -11.79
C ILE A 24 6.42 2.90 -10.59
N ALA A 25 5.89 2.97 -9.37
CA ALA A 25 6.70 2.81 -8.16
C ALA A 25 7.27 1.39 -8.03
N LEU A 26 6.46 0.37 -8.33
CA LEU A 26 6.91 -1.02 -8.33
C LEU A 26 7.99 -1.25 -9.39
N ASP A 27 7.75 -0.85 -10.63
CA ASP A 27 8.68 -1.01 -11.75
C ASP A 27 10.02 -0.37 -11.43
N ARG A 28 10.02 0.81 -10.81
CA ARG A 28 11.26 1.48 -10.40
C ARG A 28 12.03 0.66 -9.36
N LEU A 29 11.35 0.10 -8.35
CA LEU A 29 11.98 -0.76 -7.35
C LEU A 29 12.55 -2.04 -7.97
N LEU A 30 11.80 -2.67 -8.88
CA LEU A 30 12.26 -3.87 -9.58
C LEU A 30 13.47 -3.58 -10.48
N GLN A 31 13.47 -2.44 -11.17
CA GLN A 31 14.63 -1.97 -11.96
C GLN A 31 15.87 -1.72 -11.09
N ASP A 32 15.69 -1.32 -9.83
CA ASP A 32 16.76 -1.18 -8.84
C ASP A 32 17.21 -2.53 -8.23
N GLY A 33 16.69 -3.66 -8.72
CA GLY A 33 17.04 -4.99 -8.23
C GLY A 33 16.46 -5.31 -6.84
N ARG A 34 15.45 -4.54 -6.39
CA ARG A 34 14.79 -4.76 -5.10
C ARG A 34 13.89 -6.00 -5.17
N PRO A 35 14.02 -6.99 -4.27
CA PRO A 35 13.23 -8.22 -4.29
C PRO A 35 11.83 -8.00 -3.68
N VAL A 36 11.02 -7.17 -4.32
CA VAL A 36 9.64 -6.90 -3.90
C VAL A 36 8.77 -8.13 -4.17
N GLY A 37 8.26 -8.74 -3.11
CA GLY A 37 7.43 -9.95 -3.18
C GLY A 37 5.94 -9.71 -2.95
N GLU A 38 5.57 -8.51 -2.52
CA GLU A 38 4.17 -8.14 -2.26
C GLU A 38 3.94 -6.65 -2.54
N VAL A 39 2.75 -6.33 -3.06
CA VAL A 39 2.22 -4.97 -3.15
C VAL A 39 0.92 -4.89 -2.36
N SER A 40 0.95 -4.11 -1.28
CA SER A 40 -0.22 -3.78 -0.47
C SER A 40 -0.77 -2.41 -0.86
N VAL A 41 -2.04 -2.35 -1.23
CA VAL A 41 -2.68 -1.12 -1.71
C VAL A 41 -3.80 -0.70 -0.77
N VAL A 42 -3.62 0.41 -0.07
CA VAL A 42 -4.61 0.97 0.87
C VAL A 42 -5.57 1.89 0.12
N TYR A 43 -6.87 1.58 0.16
CA TYR A 43 -7.88 2.25 -0.67
C TYR A 43 -9.17 2.57 0.08
N THR A 44 -9.90 3.56 -0.42
CA THR A 44 -11.25 3.96 0.02
C THR A 44 -12.32 3.38 -0.90
N ASP A 45 -13.55 3.23 -0.41
CA ASP A 45 -14.73 2.75 -1.15
C ASP A 45 -15.31 3.81 -2.11
N ASN A 46 -14.48 4.77 -2.54
CA ASN A 46 -14.83 5.75 -3.56
C ASN A 46 -14.94 5.02 -4.92
N PRO A 47 -16.00 5.23 -5.72
CA PRO A 47 -16.20 4.50 -6.97
C PRO A 47 -15.00 4.56 -7.92
N GLY A 48 -14.41 5.74 -8.13
CA GLY A 48 -13.24 5.89 -9.02
C GLY A 48 -11.99 5.19 -8.48
N VAL A 49 -11.85 5.09 -7.16
CA VAL A 49 -10.75 4.35 -6.52
C VAL A 49 -10.99 2.84 -6.64
N CYS A 50 -12.23 2.37 -6.52
CA CYS A 50 -12.59 0.97 -6.77
C CYS A 50 -12.36 0.58 -8.23
N ASP A 51 -12.63 1.48 -9.18
CA ASP A 51 -12.32 1.28 -10.59
C ASP A 51 -10.80 1.17 -10.83
N ALA A 52 -10.02 2.06 -10.23
CA ALA A 52 -8.56 1.99 -10.25
C ALA A 52 -8.04 0.69 -9.61
N LEU A 53 -8.67 0.23 -8.53
CA LEU A 53 -8.31 -1.03 -7.89
C LEU A 53 -8.51 -2.22 -8.83
N ARG A 54 -9.64 -2.30 -9.54
CA ARG A 54 -9.91 -3.37 -10.51
C ARG A 54 -8.88 -3.40 -11.66
N VAL A 55 -8.40 -2.23 -12.08
CA VAL A 55 -7.31 -2.13 -13.07
C VAL A 55 -6.04 -2.79 -12.53
N LEU A 56 -5.66 -2.48 -11.29
CA LEU A 56 -4.51 -3.13 -10.64
C LEU A 56 -4.73 -4.63 -10.47
N GLU A 57 -5.89 -5.07 -10.01
CA GLU A 57 -6.19 -6.51 -9.86
C GLU A 57 -6.02 -7.27 -11.18
N THR A 58 -6.47 -6.67 -12.29
CA THR A 58 -6.31 -7.24 -13.63
C THR A 58 -4.83 -7.30 -14.04
N GLU A 59 -4.08 -6.22 -13.81
CA GLU A 59 -2.65 -6.15 -14.13
C GLU A 59 -1.83 -7.20 -13.36
N PHE A 60 -2.07 -7.35 -12.05
CA PHE A 60 -1.37 -8.31 -11.20
C PHE A 60 -1.82 -9.77 -11.40
N ALA A 61 -3.03 -10.00 -11.94
CA ALA A 61 -3.45 -11.32 -12.40
C ALA A 61 -2.81 -11.70 -13.75
N GLY A 62 -2.33 -10.71 -14.50
CA GLY A 62 -1.62 -10.87 -15.76
C GLY A 62 -0.16 -11.31 -15.60
N PRO A 63 0.58 -11.39 -16.72
CA PRO A 63 1.97 -11.83 -16.72
C PRO A 63 2.98 -10.74 -16.33
N ALA A 64 2.54 -9.49 -16.07
CA ALA A 64 3.42 -8.35 -15.83
C ALA A 64 4.25 -8.50 -14.55
N TYR A 65 3.67 -9.07 -13.49
CA TYR A 65 4.28 -9.14 -12.16
C TYR A 65 4.35 -10.57 -11.60
N PRO A 66 5.13 -11.47 -12.24
CA PRO A 66 5.17 -12.87 -11.83
C PRO A 66 5.74 -13.04 -10.43
N GLY A 67 5.03 -13.78 -9.58
CA GLY A 67 5.46 -14.10 -8.22
C GLY A 67 5.30 -12.98 -7.19
N ILE A 68 4.74 -11.83 -7.58
CA ILE A 68 4.44 -10.72 -6.66
C ILE A 68 3.00 -10.85 -6.20
N SER A 69 2.79 -10.93 -4.88
CA SER A 69 1.44 -11.02 -4.30
C SER A 69 0.78 -9.65 -4.27
N PHE A 70 -0.44 -9.53 -4.81
CA PHE A 70 -1.23 -8.30 -4.75
C PHE A 70 -2.23 -8.35 -3.59
N ARG A 71 -2.25 -7.30 -2.76
CA ARG A 71 -3.08 -7.25 -1.56
C ARG A 71 -3.85 -5.93 -1.43
N PRO A 72 -5.14 -5.89 -1.80
CA PRO A 72 -6.00 -4.74 -1.54
C PRO A 72 -6.33 -4.63 -0.05
N VAL A 73 -6.26 -3.41 0.49
CA VAL A 73 -6.53 -3.11 1.91
C VAL A 73 -7.54 -1.97 2.01
N ARG A 74 -8.78 -2.34 2.29
CA ARG A 74 -9.86 -1.36 2.42
C ARG A 74 -9.75 -0.59 3.73
N VAL A 75 -9.90 0.73 3.67
CA VAL A 75 -10.04 1.55 4.87
C VAL A 75 -11.44 1.38 5.45
N VAL A 76 -11.51 1.02 6.74
CA VAL A 76 -12.76 0.81 7.48
C VAL A 76 -12.69 1.62 8.76
N ALA A 77 -13.75 2.39 9.00
CA ALA A 77 -14.00 3.13 10.24
C ALA A 77 -15.17 2.47 11.00
N SER A 78 -15.62 3.08 12.10
CA SER A 78 -16.65 2.49 12.97
C SER A 78 -17.98 2.29 12.23
N GLY A 79 -18.31 3.21 11.31
CA GLY A 79 -19.49 3.14 10.45
C GLY A 79 -19.36 2.24 9.21
N GLY A 80 -18.22 1.58 9.01
CA GLY A 80 -17.96 0.70 7.87
C GLY A 80 -16.92 1.27 6.88
N PRO A 81 -16.96 0.85 5.61
CA PRO A 81 -15.99 1.27 4.60
C PRO A 81 -15.97 2.79 4.40
N VAL A 82 -14.78 3.38 4.41
CA VAL A 82 -14.62 4.83 4.23
C VAL A 82 -14.68 5.17 2.74
N ARG A 83 -15.61 6.05 2.35
CA ARG A 83 -15.75 6.55 0.97
C ARG A 83 -14.91 7.80 0.70
N ASP A 84 -14.85 8.72 1.65
CA ASP A 84 -13.93 9.86 1.69
C ASP A 84 -13.71 10.27 3.16
N PHE A 85 -12.71 11.09 3.43
CA PHE A 85 -12.34 11.49 4.78
C PHE A 85 -13.07 12.77 5.18
N SER A 86 -14.24 12.63 5.80
CA SER A 86 -15.08 13.76 6.22
C SER A 86 -15.11 13.94 7.74
N THR A 87 -14.74 12.91 8.48
CA THR A 87 -14.82 12.88 9.94
C THR A 87 -13.51 12.43 10.58
N GLU A 88 -13.37 12.69 11.87
CA GLU A 88 -12.25 12.19 12.66
C GLU A 88 -12.24 10.65 12.75
N ASP A 89 -13.41 10.01 12.77
CA ASP A 89 -13.52 8.54 12.75
C ASP A 89 -12.93 7.94 11.46
N ASP A 90 -13.16 8.59 10.30
CA ASP A 90 -12.54 8.18 9.04
C ASP A 90 -11.01 8.24 9.10
N LEU A 91 -10.47 9.30 9.71
CA LEU A 91 -9.04 9.50 9.89
C LEU A 91 -8.43 8.48 10.86
N ARG A 92 -9.14 8.15 11.96
CA ARG A 92 -8.74 7.08 12.88
C ARG A 92 -8.76 5.72 12.19
N GLY A 93 -9.76 5.46 11.34
CA GLY A 93 -9.83 4.27 10.50
C GLY A 93 -8.63 4.14 9.57
N LEU A 94 -8.28 5.22 8.87
CA LEU A 94 -7.10 5.30 8.00
C LEU A 94 -5.79 5.06 8.75
N LEU A 95 -5.57 5.79 9.86
CA LEU A 95 -4.37 5.64 10.69
C LEU A 95 -4.22 4.19 11.18
N GLY A 96 -5.31 3.62 11.69
CA GLY A 96 -5.34 2.23 12.17
C GLY A 96 -5.04 1.22 11.06
N THR A 97 -5.60 1.41 9.86
CA THR A 97 -5.33 0.54 8.70
C THR A 97 -3.86 0.62 8.29
N LEU A 98 -3.32 1.82 8.09
CA LEU A 98 -1.91 2.01 7.73
C LEU A 98 -0.96 1.42 8.77
N TYR A 99 -1.20 1.71 10.06
CA TYR A 99 -0.38 1.20 11.16
C TYR A 99 -0.37 -0.33 11.20
N ARG A 100 -1.53 -0.98 11.07
CA ARG A 100 -1.63 -2.44 11.04
C ARG A 100 -0.90 -3.05 9.86
N GLU A 101 -1.00 -2.44 8.68
CA GLU A 101 -0.34 -2.96 7.48
C GLU A 101 1.19 -2.82 7.53
N VAL A 102 1.71 -1.68 7.97
CA VAL A 102 3.15 -1.52 8.18
C VAL A 102 3.64 -2.49 9.26
N CYS A 103 2.91 -2.62 10.38
CA CYS A 103 3.22 -3.60 11.43
C CYS A 103 3.24 -5.03 10.90
N ARG A 104 2.26 -5.42 10.07
CA ARG A 104 2.18 -6.76 9.46
C ARG A 104 3.43 -7.04 8.64
N ALA A 105 3.78 -6.15 7.73
CA ALA A 105 4.95 -6.31 6.87
C ALA A 105 6.25 -6.38 7.69
N ARG A 106 6.42 -5.50 8.68
CA ARG A 106 7.61 -5.52 9.55
C ARG A 106 7.72 -6.79 10.40
N ARG A 107 6.61 -7.28 10.97
CA ARG A 107 6.61 -8.54 11.73
C ARG A 107 6.93 -9.76 10.88
N ALA A 108 6.66 -9.70 9.57
CA ALA A 108 7.08 -10.71 8.61
C ALA A 108 8.58 -10.62 8.26
N GLY A 109 9.33 -9.68 8.86
CA GLY A 109 10.75 -9.44 8.56
C GLY A 109 10.98 -8.69 7.26
N SER A 110 9.94 -8.10 6.67
CA SER A 110 10.04 -7.44 5.37
C SER A 110 10.52 -6.00 5.47
N VAL A 111 11.29 -5.56 4.47
CA VAL A 111 11.55 -4.13 4.23
C VAL A 111 10.31 -3.51 3.61
N VAL A 112 9.87 -2.36 4.13
CA VAL A 112 8.67 -1.67 3.64
C VAL A 112 9.09 -0.45 2.81
N HIS A 113 8.67 -0.42 1.55
CA HIS A 113 8.69 0.77 0.71
C HIS A 113 7.34 1.43 0.75
N LEU A 114 7.30 2.72 1.06
CA LEU A 114 6.04 3.45 1.22
C LEU A 114 5.85 4.44 0.07
N CYS A 115 4.85 4.19 -0.78
CA CYS A 115 4.48 5.08 -1.89
C CYS A 115 3.27 5.94 -1.51
N LEU A 116 3.52 7.24 -1.37
CA LEU A 116 2.56 8.24 -0.90
C LEU A 116 2.01 9.14 -2.01
N SER A 117 2.40 8.85 -3.25
CA SER A 117 2.10 9.67 -4.42
C SER A 117 0.65 9.55 -4.88
N GLY A 118 -0.08 8.52 -4.40
CA GLY A 118 -1.48 8.26 -4.74
C GLY A 118 -2.46 8.51 -3.59
N GLY A 119 -3.74 8.55 -3.93
CA GLY A 119 -4.83 8.69 -2.96
C GLY A 119 -5.17 10.14 -2.60
N ARG A 120 -6.07 10.29 -1.61
CA ARG A 120 -6.39 11.61 -1.06
C ARG A 120 -5.17 12.14 -0.32
N LYS A 121 -4.91 13.44 -0.38
CA LYS A 121 -3.73 14.08 0.25
C LYS A 121 -3.56 13.67 1.73
N VAL A 122 -4.67 13.54 2.46
CA VAL A 122 -4.66 13.12 3.86
C VAL A 122 -4.13 11.69 4.08
N MET A 123 -4.29 10.80 3.09
CA MET A 123 -3.72 9.44 3.14
C MET A 123 -2.19 9.49 3.16
N GLY A 124 -1.59 10.33 2.31
CA GLY A 124 -0.15 10.54 2.29
C GLY A 124 0.36 11.12 3.61
N VAL A 125 -0.34 12.12 4.16
CA VAL A 125 0.01 12.71 5.47
C VAL A 125 -0.05 11.66 6.59
N MET A 126 -1.13 10.88 6.67
CA MET A 126 -1.27 9.85 7.71
C MET A 126 -0.24 8.73 7.56
N ALA A 127 0.07 8.34 6.33
CA ALA A 127 1.09 7.34 6.06
C ALA A 127 2.50 7.84 6.42
N MET A 128 2.80 9.12 6.21
CA MET A 128 4.03 9.74 6.74
C MET A 128 4.08 9.68 8.27
N VAL A 129 2.98 9.98 8.96
CA VAL A 129 2.92 9.89 10.42
C VAL A 129 3.20 8.45 10.88
N VAL A 130 2.59 7.45 10.24
CA VAL A 130 2.87 6.03 10.54
C VAL A 130 4.34 5.68 10.28
N ALA A 131 4.91 6.16 9.18
CA ALA A 131 6.33 5.95 8.88
C ALA A 131 7.23 6.55 9.96
N GLN A 132 6.95 7.77 10.42
CA GLN A 132 7.72 8.40 11.49
C GLN A 132 7.64 7.63 12.82
N LEU A 133 6.49 7.03 13.12
CA LEU A 133 6.31 6.21 14.33
C LEU A 133 6.99 4.84 14.26
N LEU A 134 7.16 4.28 13.06
CA LEU A 134 7.58 2.88 12.88
C LEU A 134 8.94 2.69 12.20
N PHE A 135 9.45 3.69 11.49
CA PHE A 135 10.76 3.64 10.80
C PHE A 135 11.84 4.44 11.53
N GLY A 136 11.45 5.24 12.53
CA GLY A 136 12.36 5.90 13.47
C GLY A 136 13.00 4.94 14.47
#